data_AF-A0A3C0EE35-F1
#
_entry.id   AF-A0A3C0EE35-F1
#
_cell.length_a   1.000
_cell.length_b   1.000
_cell.length_c   1.000
_cell.angle_alpha   90.00
_cell.angle_beta   90.00
_cell.angle_gamma   90.00
#
_symmetry.space_group_name_H-M   'P 1'
#
loop_
_entity.id
_entity.type
_entity.pdbx_description
1 polymer ?
#
loop_
_entity_poly.entity_id
_entity_poly.type
_entity_poly.pdbx_seq_one_letter_code
_entity_poly.pdbx_strand_id
1 'polypeptide(L)'
;MVVVGGVGFNSHRYQRRREGGLGDPVDGGRSHFLTSGISQEERDRIGGLPVGKGVLGLLRTDHNPIRLPDLFERPQSVGFPSNHPPMKSFLGVPIVYKCRVLGNIYLANKIGAEEFSEDDEALLSIFAAQLAVAIENARLFENESRRSTRVDVLNRAG
;
A
#
# COMPACT_ATOMS: atom_id res chain seq x y z
N MET A 1 -0.75 -15.09 -8.61
CA MET A 1 -0.47 -15.08 -7.15
C MET A 1 -0.72 -13.68 -6.63
N VAL A 2 -1.86 -13.45 -5.97
CA VAL A 2 -2.33 -12.09 -5.61
C VAL A 2 -1.62 -11.58 -4.35
N VAL A 3 -0.43 -11.00 -4.48
CA VAL A 3 0.19 -10.24 -3.38
C VAL A 3 -0.51 -8.89 -3.27
N VAL A 4 -1.53 -8.77 -2.42
CA VAL A 4 -2.07 -7.46 -2.04
C VAL A 4 -0.97 -6.66 -1.34
N GLY A 5 -0.89 -5.37 -1.66
CA GLY A 5 0.10 -4.45 -1.13
C GLY A 5 -0.48 -3.49 -0.10
N GLY A 6 0.35 -3.15 0.87
CA GLY A 6 0.32 -1.98 1.76
C GLY A 6 -0.74 -0.90 1.59
N VAL A 7 -1.68 -0.82 2.54
CA VAL A 7 -2.29 0.45 2.94
C VAL A 7 -1.27 1.23 3.79
N GLY A 8 -0.44 2.02 3.12
CA GLY A 8 0.53 2.91 3.77
C GLY A 8 -0.11 4.25 4.13
N PHE A 9 -0.69 4.37 5.31
CA PHE A 9 -1.20 5.65 5.82
C PHE A 9 -0.04 6.56 6.18
N ASN A 10 0.30 7.54 5.32
CA ASN A 10 1.26 8.57 5.69
C ASN A 10 0.63 9.96 5.59
N SER A 11 0.38 10.58 6.75
CA SER A 11 0.04 12.00 6.85
C SER A 11 1.33 12.81 6.94
N HIS A 12 1.73 13.43 5.83
CA HIS A 12 2.69 14.54 5.71
C HIS A 12 3.79 14.71 6.79
N ARG A 13 5.02 14.28 6.47
CA ARG A 13 6.26 15.09 6.53
C ARG A 13 7.44 14.24 6.04
N TYR A 14 8.09 14.65 4.96
CA TYR A 14 9.44 14.17 4.65
C TYR A 14 10.27 15.32 4.08
N GLN A 15 10.84 16.12 4.98
CA GLN A 15 12.07 16.85 4.71
C GLN A 15 13.21 16.08 5.36
N ARG A 16 14.09 15.54 4.49
CA ARG A 16 15.42 14.95 4.71
C ARG A 16 15.58 13.87 5.79
N ARG A 17 16.05 12.69 5.37
CA ARG A 17 17.24 12.07 5.98
C ARG A 17 18.02 11.23 4.97
N ARG A 18 19.35 11.39 5.01
CA ARG A 18 20.33 10.60 4.27
C ARG A 18 20.56 9.27 4.98
N GLU A 19 20.86 8.26 4.16
CA GLU A 19 21.68 7.08 4.42
C GLU A 19 21.29 6.13 5.58
N GLY A 20 21.08 4.86 5.23
CA GLY A 20 21.26 3.70 6.11
C GLY A 20 20.30 3.57 7.29
N GLY A 21 19.24 2.77 7.13
CA GLY A 21 18.44 2.34 8.27
C GLY A 21 17.08 1.80 7.88
N LEU A 22 16.77 0.60 8.36
CA LEU A 22 15.47 -0.04 8.36
C LEU A 22 14.38 0.99 8.72
N GLY A 23 13.41 1.20 7.83
CA GLY A 23 12.38 2.20 8.00
C GLY A 23 11.38 1.80 9.08
N ASP A 24 11.67 2.14 10.33
CA ASP A 24 10.61 2.31 11.32
C ASP A 24 9.77 3.55 10.95
N PRO A 25 8.43 3.48 10.99
CA PRO A 25 7.58 4.63 10.75
C PRO A 25 7.83 5.70 11.82
N VAL A 26 8.49 6.79 11.45
CA VAL A 26 8.55 8.00 12.26
C VAL A 26 7.22 8.73 12.09
N ASP A 27 6.54 8.99 13.21
CA ASP A 27 5.19 9.52 13.39
C ASP A 27 4.02 8.58 13.08
N GLY A 28 3.70 7.69 14.03
CA GLY A 28 2.32 7.28 14.42
C GLY A 28 1.31 6.82 13.34
N GLY A 29 1.73 6.73 12.09
CA GLY A 29 0.95 6.31 10.94
C GLY A 29 0.95 4.80 10.92
N ARG A 30 -0.22 4.20 11.13
CA ARG A 30 -0.40 2.76 11.00
C ARG A 30 -0.18 2.39 9.53
N SER A 31 0.98 1.87 9.16
CA SER A 31 1.14 1.23 7.85
C SER A 31 0.70 -0.23 7.95
N HIS A 32 -0.31 -0.63 7.18
CA HIS A 32 -0.79 -2.01 7.15
C HIS A 32 -0.42 -2.64 5.82
N PHE A 33 0.43 -3.65 5.85
CA PHE A 33 0.79 -4.44 4.68
C PHE A 33 0.07 -5.77 4.73
N LEU A 34 -1.04 -5.85 4.00
CA LEU A 34 -1.88 -7.04 3.92
C LEU A 34 -1.55 -7.77 2.63
N THR A 35 -1.13 -9.03 2.73
CA THR A 35 -0.86 -9.89 1.58
C THR A 35 -1.87 -11.01 1.48
N SER A 36 -2.16 -11.44 0.25
CA SER A 36 -2.84 -12.70 -0.03
C SER A 36 -1.93 -13.54 -0.94
N GLY A 37 -2.27 -14.81 -1.14
CA GLY A 37 -1.53 -15.69 -2.06
C GLY A 37 -0.11 -16.09 -1.63
N ILE A 38 0.33 -15.72 -0.42
CA ILE A 38 1.52 -16.25 0.25
C ILE A 38 1.11 -16.67 1.67
N SER A 39 1.69 -17.76 2.16
CA SER A 39 1.51 -18.22 3.54
C SER A 39 2.18 -17.28 4.54
N GLN A 40 1.76 -17.35 5.81
CA GLN A 40 2.39 -16.55 6.88
C GLN A 40 3.89 -16.86 7.01
N GLU A 41 4.28 -18.13 6.87
CA GLU A 41 5.67 -18.56 6.93
C GLU A 41 6.51 -17.97 5.79
N GLU A 42 5.96 -17.93 4.57
CA GLU A 42 6.60 -17.24 3.44
C GLU A 42 6.73 -15.75 3.72
N ARG A 43 5.68 -15.12 4.28
CA ARG A 43 5.72 -13.72 4.64
C ARG A 43 6.82 -13.43 5.67
N ASP A 44 6.95 -14.25 6.70
CA ASP A 44 7.97 -14.09 7.74
C ASP A 44 9.39 -14.25 7.16
N ARG A 45 9.59 -15.22 6.26
CA ARG A 45 10.87 -15.42 5.55
C ARG A 45 11.29 -14.24 4.67
N ILE A 46 10.34 -13.58 4.01
CA ILE A 46 10.63 -12.40 3.16
C ILE A 46 11.23 -11.25 3.99
N GLY A 47 10.92 -11.17 5.28
CA GLY A 47 11.49 -10.18 6.19
C GLY A 47 10.87 -8.79 6.05
N GLY A 48 11.69 -7.75 5.91
CA GLY A 48 11.25 -6.35 5.98
C GLY A 48 10.12 -5.95 5.02
N LEU A 49 9.35 -4.93 5.40
CA LEU A 49 8.32 -4.34 4.55
C LEU A 49 8.94 -3.62 3.35
N PRO A 50 8.23 -3.58 2.20
CA PRO A 50 8.70 -2.82 1.06
C PRO A 50 8.78 -1.32 1.41
N VAL A 51 9.91 -0.71 1.11
CA VAL A 51 10.18 0.71 1.39
C VAL A 51 9.71 1.67 0.28
N GLY A 52 8.83 1.20 -0.61
CA GLY A 52 8.25 2.02 -1.69
C GLY A 52 9.27 2.51 -2.73
N LYS A 53 10.30 1.70 -3.01
CA LYS A 53 11.27 1.94 -4.08
C LYS A 53 10.81 1.26 -5.38
N GLY A 54 11.35 1.74 -6.50
CA GLY A 54 11.10 1.20 -7.83
C GLY A 54 9.67 1.36 -8.31
N VAL A 55 9.13 0.35 -9.02
CA VAL A 55 7.78 0.39 -9.61
C VAL A 55 6.68 0.68 -8.58
N LEU A 56 6.81 0.18 -7.35
CA LEU A 56 5.87 0.49 -6.26
C LEU A 56 5.90 1.97 -5.83
N GLY A 57 7.01 2.67 -6.06
CA GLY A 57 7.14 4.09 -5.78
C GLY A 57 6.39 4.97 -6.78
N LEU A 58 6.24 4.52 -8.04
CA LEU A 58 5.59 5.27 -9.12
C LEU A 58 4.07 5.44 -8.87
N LEU A 59 3.43 4.43 -8.29
CA LEU A 59 2.00 4.50 -7.90
C LEU A 59 1.71 5.67 -6.95
N ARG A 60 2.72 6.09 -6.17
CA ARG A 60 2.59 7.20 -5.22
C ARG A 60 2.77 8.57 -5.88
N THR A 61 3.57 8.68 -6.93
CA THR A 61 3.92 9.98 -7.55
C THR A 61 2.95 10.36 -8.66
N ASP A 62 2.56 9.41 -9.49
CA ASP A 62 1.89 9.71 -10.75
C ASP A 62 0.36 9.60 -10.62
N HIS A 63 -0.12 9.03 -9.51
CA HIS A 63 -1.54 8.81 -9.19
C HIS A 63 -2.30 7.99 -10.25
N ASN A 64 -1.58 7.30 -11.13
CA ASN A 64 -2.14 6.50 -12.22
C ASN A 64 -1.93 5.00 -11.95
N PRO A 65 -2.85 4.14 -12.43
CA PRO A 65 -2.59 2.71 -12.52
C PRO A 65 -1.32 2.39 -13.30
N ILE A 66 -0.68 1.28 -12.95
CA ILE A 66 0.48 0.73 -13.64
C ILE A 66 0.17 -0.73 -13.96
N ARG A 67 0.05 -1.02 -15.26
CA ARG A 67 -0.17 -2.37 -15.78
C ARG A 67 1.03 -2.77 -16.64
N LEU A 68 1.65 -3.89 -16.30
CA LEU A 68 2.88 -4.38 -16.90
C LEU A 68 2.77 -5.87 -17.24
N PRO A 69 3.06 -6.27 -18.49
CA PRO A 69 3.22 -7.69 -18.84
C PRO A 69 4.41 -8.32 -18.12
N ASP A 70 5.51 -7.58 -18.02
CA ASP A 70 6.73 -8.01 -17.35
C ASP A 70 7.33 -6.88 -16.52
N LEU A 71 7.39 -7.10 -15.21
CA LEU A 71 7.96 -6.19 -14.23
C LEU A 71 9.50 -6.10 -14.35
N PHE A 72 10.17 -7.14 -14.85
CA PHE A 72 11.62 -7.16 -14.99
C PHE A 72 12.14 -6.26 -16.11
N GLU A 73 11.28 -5.94 -17.09
CA GLU A 73 11.64 -5.07 -18.22
C GLU A 73 11.68 -3.57 -17.85
N ARG A 74 11.21 -3.19 -16.66
CA ARG A 74 11.19 -1.78 -16.23
C ARG A 74 12.55 -1.36 -15.64
N PRO A 75 13.17 -0.27 -16.13
CA PRO A 75 14.40 0.28 -15.56
C PRO A 75 14.28 0.65 -14.07
N GLN A 76 13.08 0.95 -13.60
CA GLN A 76 12.80 1.30 -12.22
C GLN A 76 12.69 0.07 -11.30
N SER A 77 12.78 -1.16 -11.81
CA SER A 77 12.72 -2.37 -10.99
C SER A 77 14.01 -2.55 -10.19
N VAL A 78 13.88 -2.54 -8.85
CA VAL A 78 15.01 -2.58 -7.91
C VAL A 78 15.31 -3.98 -7.36
N GLY A 79 14.72 -5.02 -7.97
CA GLY A 79 14.81 -6.40 -7.51
C GLY A 79 13.96 -6.70 -6.27
N PHE A 80 14.14 -7.89 -5.72
CA PHE A 80 13.38 -8.38 -4.57
C PHE A 80 14.30 -8.90 -3.44
N PRO A 81 13.84 -8.91 -2.18
CA PRO A 81 14.51 -9.62 -1.09
C PRO A 81 14.71 -11.10 -1.41
N SER A 82 15.73 -11.74 -0.83
CA SER A 82 16.16 -13.11 -1.18
C SER A 82 15.07 -14.19 -1.09
N ASN A 83 14.07 -14.02 -0.22
CA ASN A 83 12.97 -14.98 -0.03
C ASN A 83 11.66 -14.52 -0.68
N HIS A 84 11.67 -13.41 -1.41
CA HIS A 84 10.47 -12.88 -2.07
C HIS A 84 10.19 -13.65 -3.35
N PRO A 85 8.95 -14.12 -3.55
CA PRO A 85 8.60 -14.83 -4.77
C PRO A 85 8.66 -13.87 -5.97
N PRO A 86 9.10 -14.34 -7.15
CA PRO A 86 9.19 -13.47 -8.32
C PRO A 86 7.82 -12.92 -8.71
N MET A 87 7.80 -11.67 -9.20
CA MET A 87 6.62 -11.06 -9.79
C MET A 87 6.93 -10.71 -11.24
N LYS A 88 6.21 -11.32 -12.18
CA LYS A 88 6.33 -11.07 -13.62
C LYS A 88 5.27 -10.10 -14.10
N SER A 89 4.04 -10.56 -14.38
CA SER A 89 2.94 -9.65 -14.69
C SER A 89 2.50 -8.90 -13.44
N PHE A 90 2.22 -7.60 -13.59
CA PHE A 90 1.95 -6.69 -12.48
C PHE A 90 0.82 -5.74 -12.85
N LEU A 91 -0.09 -5.52 -11.91
CA LEU A 91 -1.13 -4.50 -11.99
C LEU A 91 -1.20 -3.79 -10.64
N GLY A 92 -0.83 -2.53 -10.58
CA GLY A 92 -0.89 -1.69 -9.39
C GLY A 92 -1.83 -0.51 -9.60
N VAL A 93 -2.59 -0.16 -8.57
CA VAL A 93 -3.54 0.95 -8.57
C VAL A 93 -3.41 1.74 -7.26
N PRO A 94 -3.33 3.08 -7.32
CA PRO A 94 -3.33 3.90 -6.12
C PRO A 94 -4.74 4.02 -5.51
N ILE A 95 -4.81 4.02 -4.17
CA ILE A 95 -6.03 4.31 -3.43
C ILE A 95 -6.05 5.81 -3.16
N VAL A 96 -6.89 6.56 -3.87
CA VAL A 96 -6.89 8.03 -3.85
C VAL A 96 -8.19 8.59 -3.28
N TYR A 97 -8.08 9.54 -2.35
CA TYR A 97 -9.22 10.30 -1.82
C TYR A 97 -8.89 11.80 -1.80
N LYS A 98 -9.74 12.64 -2.42
CA LYS A 98 -9.56 14.10 -2.52
C LYS A 98 -8.12 14.50 -2.88
N CYS A 99 -7.58 13.93 -3.97
CA CYS A 99 -6.22 14.16 -4.47
C CYS A 99 -5.07 13.71 -3.55
N ARG A 100 -5.36 12.92 -2.50
CA ARG A 100 -4.37 12.33 -1.60
C ARG A 100 -4.31 10.81 -1.80
N VAL A 101 -3.11 10.28 -2.02
CA VAL A 101 -2.87 8.83 -1.99
C VAL A 101 -2.93 8.35 -0.55
N LEU A 102 -3.87 7.46 -0.25
CA LEU A 102 -4.05 6.80 1.04
C LEU A 102 -3.24 5.50 1.15
N GLY A 103 -2.88 4.89 0.01
CA GLY A 103 -2.16 3.63 -0.08
C GLY A 103 -2.16 3.13 -1.53
N ASN A 104 -1.69 1.90 -1.74
CA ASN A 104 -1.67 1.27 -3.07
C ASN A 104 -2.18 -0.17 -2.95
N ILE A 105 -2.90 -0.64 -3.96
CA ILE A 105 -3.19 -2.07 -4.12
C ILE A 105 -2.48 -2.57 -5.37
N TYR A 106 -1.97 -3.79 -5.34
CA TYR A 106 -1.43 -4.41 -6.55
C TYR A 106 -1.71 -5.92 -6.59
N LEU A 107 -1.62 -6.46 -7.80
CA LEU A 107 -1.76 -7.86 -8.15
C LEU A 107 -0.52 -8.27 -8.95
N ALA A 108 -0.12 -9.54 -8.82
CA ALA A 108 1.02 -10.08 -9.54
C ALA A 108 0.73 -11.49 -10.09
N ASN A 109 1.47 -11.88 -11.13
CA ASN A 109 1.43 -13.21 -11.74
C ASN A 109 0.00 -13.65 -12.03
N LYS A 110 -0.63 -13.05 -13.05
CA LYS A 110 -2.01 -13.36 -13.42
C LYS A 110 -2.19 -14.86 -13.66
N ILE A 111 -3.31 -15.39 -13.20
CA ILE A 111 -3.67 -16.81 -13.38
C ILE A 111 -4.49 -16.93 -14.65
N GLY A 112 -4.15 -17.89 -15.51
CA GLY A 112 -4.89 -18.18 -16.74
C GLY A 112 -4.60 -17.25 -17.92
N ALA A 113 -3.69 -16.29 -17.78
CA ALA A 113 -3.20 -15.44 -18.87
C ALA A 113 -1.81 -14.88 -18.53
N GLU A 114 -1.07 -14.42 -19.53
CA GLU A 114 0.28 -13.88 -19.35
C GLU A 114 0.28 -12.50 -18.67
N GLU A 115 -0.69 -11.64 -18.99
CA GLU A 115 -0.77 -10.27 -18.49
C GLU A 115 -2.18 -9.83 -18.07
N PHE A 116 -2.24 -8.81 -17.22
CA PHE A 116 -3.49 -8.15 -16.85
C PHE A 116 -4.06 -7.37 -18.03
N SER A 117 -5.39 -7.43 -18.19
CA SER A 117 -6.13 -6.71 -19.23
C SER A 117 -6.57 -5.32 -18.74
N GLU A 118 -7.11 -4.52 -19.65
CA GLU A 118 -7.76 -3.24 -19.30
C GLU A 118 -8.98 -3.44 -18.39
N ASP A 119 -9.73 -4.54 -18.58
CA ASP A 119 -10.85 -4.88 -17.70
C ASP A 119 -10.39 -5.18 -16.26
N ASP A 120 -9.25 -5.87 -16.09
CA ASP A 120 -8.68 -6.12 -14.76
C ASP A 120 -8.30 -4.80 -14.06
N GLU A 121 -7.72 -3.86 -14.83
CA GLU A 121 -7.35 -2.54 -14.35
C GLU A 121 -8.56 -1.70 -13.96
N ALA A 122 -9.61 -1.70 -14.80
CA ALA A 122 -10.86 -1.01 -14.53
C ALA A 122 -11.53 -1.55 -13.25
N LEU A 123 -11.59 -2.87 -13.11
CA LEU A 123 -12.15 -3.53 -11.93
C LEU A 123 -11.35 -3.19 -10.65
N LEU A 124 -10.02 -3.28 -10.70
CA LEU A 124 -9.16 -2.96 -9.56
C LEU A 124 -9.24 -1.47 -9.19
N SER A 125 -9.42 -0.59 -10.18
CA SER A 125 -9.61 0.85 -9.99
C SER A 125 -10.92 1.18 -9.28
N ILE A 126 -12.02 0.53 -9.68
CA ILE A 126 -13.32 0.67 -8.99
C ILE A 126 -13.19 0.21 -7.53
N PHE A 127 -12.53 -0.92 -7.31
CA PHE A 127 -12.31 -1.44 -5.96
C PHE A 127 -11.44 -0.48 -5.12
N ALA A 128 -10.36 0.07 -5.68
CA ALA A 128 -9.53 1.06 -5.01
C ALA A 128 -10.32 2.33 -4.62
N ALA A 129 -11.24 2.79 -5.47
CA ALA A 129 -12.11 3.93 -5.16
C ALA A 129 -13.04 3.64 -3.98
N GLN A 130 -13.63 2.43 -3.91
CA GLN A 130 -14.46 2.02 -2.78
C GLN A 130 -13.65 1.90 -1.48
N LEU A 131 -12.44 1.33 -1.54
CA LEU A 131 -11.53 1.28 -0.41
C LEU A 131 -11.18 2.68 0.09
N ALA A 132 -10.96 3.64 -0.80
CA ALA A 132 -10.63 5.01 -0.41
C ALA A 132 -11.72 5.64 0.48
N VAL A 133 -12.99 5.43 0.13
CA VAL A 133 -14.14 5.89 0.92
C VAL A 133 -14.22 5.16 2.27
N ALA A 134 -14.09 3.83 2.26
CA ALA A 134 -14.18 3.02 3.48
C ALA A 134 -13.05 3.38 4.48
N ILE A 135 -11.84 3.58 3.98
CA ILE A 135 -10.68 3.97 4.77
C ILE A 135 -10.90 5.34 5.41
N GLU A 136 -11.39 6.33 4.65
CA GLU A 136 -11.65 7.65 5.21
C GLU A 136 -12.79 7.63 6.24
N ASN A 137 -13.84 6.85 5.99
CA ASN A 137 -14.95 6.67 6.95
C ASN A 137 -14.46 6.06 8.27
N ALA A 138 -13.63 5.02 8.23
CA ALA A 138 -13.04 4.41 9.41
C ALA A 138 -12.17 5.40 10.19
N ARG A 139 -11.38 6.22 9.49
CA ARG A 139 -10.55 7.27 10.10
C ARG A 139 -11.39 8.35 10.80
N LEU A 140 -12.48 8.78 10.16
CA LEU A 140 -13.40 9.76 10.75
C LEU A 140 -14.04 9.22 12.03
N PHE A 141 -14.52 7.98 12.00
CA PHE A 141 -15.11 7.31 13.16
C PHE A 141 -14.12 7.14 14.33
N GLU A 142 -12.87 6.75 14.04
CA GLU A 142 -11.81 6.67 15.05
C GLU A 142 -11.53 8.05 15.69
N ASN A 143 -11.51 9.12 14.89
CA ASN A 143 -11.25 10.47 15.39
C ASN A 143 -12.39 10.97 16.28
N GLU A 144 -13.63 10.73 15.91
CA GLU A 144 -14.81 11.07 16.73
C GLU A 144 -14.80 10.32 18.07
N SER A 145 -14.54 9.01 18.02
CA SER A 145 -14.46 8.17 19.22
C SER A 145 -13.38 8.66 20.20
N ARG A 146 -12.18 8.97 19.71
CA ARG A 146 -11.09 9.52 20.54
C ARG A 146 -11.43 10.87 21.15
N ARG A 147 -12.22 11.70 20.45
CA ARG A 147 -12.63 13.01 20.94
C ARG A 147 -13.65 12.88 22.08
N SER A 148 -14.59 11.95 21.98
CA SER A 148 -15.54 11.65 23.08
C SER A 148 -14.80 11.19 24.33
N THR A 149 -13.90 10.21 24.21
CA THR A 149 -13.14 9.68 25.36
C THR A 149 -12.28 10.75 26.06
N ARG A 150 -11.73 11.73 25.31
CA ARG A 150 -10.94 12.82 25.91
C ARG A 150 -11.78 13.79 26.73
N VAL A 151 -13.02 14.06 26.33
CA VAL A 151 -13.93 14.93 27.09
C VAL A 151 -14.40 14.22 28.36
N ASP A 152 -14.67 12.91 28.29
CA ASP A 152 -15.10 12.10 29.44
C ASP A 152 -14.03 11.98 30.53
N VAL A 153 -12.75 11.89 30.14
CA VAL A 153 -11.63 11.84 31.10
C VAL A 153 -11.42 13.20 31.78
N LEU A 154 -11.60 14.32 31.06
CA LEU A 154 -11.48 15.66 31.65
C LEU A 154 -12.64 15.98 32.60
N ASN A 155 -13.86 15.55 32.28
CA ASN A 155 -15.03 15.75 33.15
C ASN A 155 -15.03 14.85 34.41
N ARG A 156 -14.18 13.82 34.47
CA ARG A 156 -14.04 12.94 35.65
C ARG A 156 -12.87 13.30 36.57
N ALA A 157 -12.01 14.22 36.16
CA ALA A 157 -10.83 14.66 36.90
C ALA A 157 -10.96 16.06 37.52
N GLY A 158 -12.14 16.69 37.42
CA GLY A 158 -12.52 17.92 38.12
C GLY A 158 -13.75 17.68 38.98
#